data_AF-A0A1M4NDA3-F1
#
_entry.id   AF-A0A1M4NDA3-F1
#
_cell.length_a   1.000
_cell.length_b   1.000
_cell.length_c   1.000
_cell.angle_alpha   90.00
_cell.angle_beta   90.00
_cell.angle_gamma   90.00
#
_symmetry.space_group_name_H-M   'P 1'
#
loop_
_entity.id
_entity.type
_entity.pdbx_description
1 polymer ?
#
loop_
_entity_poly.entity_id
_entity_poly.type
_entity_poly.pdbx_seq_one_letter_code
_entity_poly.pdbx_strand_id
1 'polypeptide(L)'
;MNKSRNFTPQDIHVIQNIQKPLDLLEESLAGEVDDVLKEFISTGKIKIRDRYNQLVRDFKYTRQTYISDYASVEVGFWILEDDYLVASTTLWIHRDHEEYIKIEKAFDKYSKDASNDFSIDRETYGDWIGLNIDRSLLDFLSEGDHVGAIQDYFIASMKFIKEIIGNNEDINF
;
A
#
# COMPACT_ATOMS: atom_id res chain seq x y z
N MET A 1 22.64 1.91 -12.05
CA MET A 1 23.03 0.65 -12.74
C MET A 1 22.96 0.82 -14.25
N ASN A 2 23.97 0.38 -14.99
CA ASN A 2 24.00 0.43 -16.45
C ASN A 2 23.10 -0.69 -17.00
N LYS A 3 21.78 -0.46 -17.08
CA LYS A 3 20.84 -1.43 -17.66
C LYS A 3 21.19 -1.56 -19.14
N SER A 4 21.57 -2.76 -19.57
CA SER A 4 21.74 -3.11 -20.97
C SER A 4 20.57 -2.57 -21.79
N ARG A 5 20.83 -1.93 -22.93
CA ARG A 5 19.80 -1.38 -23.83
C ARG A 5 19.21 -2.44 -24.78
N ASN A 6 19.41 -3.71 -24.45
CA ASN A 6 18.94 -4.85 -25.24
C ASN A 6 17.86 -5.61 -24.46
N PHE A 7 16.78 -5.97 -25.15
CA PHE A 7 15.77 -6.87 -24.60
C PHE A 7 16.33 -8.28 -24.43
N THR A 8 16.03 -8.90 -23.30
CA THR A 8 16.15 -10.33 -23.09
C THR A 8 14.88 -11.05 -23.60
N PRO A 9 14.95 -12.36 -23.87
CA PRO A 9 13.74 -13.15 -24.16
C PRO A 9 12.68 -13.05 -23.07
N GLN A 10 13.09 -12.94 -21.80
CA GLN A 10 12.20 -12.75 -20.66
C GLN A 10 11.46 -11.41 -20.75
N ASP A 11 12.15 -10.32 -21.09
CA ASP A 11 11.50 -9.01 -21.26
C ASP A 11 10.42 -9.06 -22.35
N ILE A 12 10.72 -9.71 -23.49
CA ILE A 12 9.76 -9.87 -24.60
C ILE A 12 8.55 -10.69 -24.13
N HIS A 13 8.79 -11.79 -23.42
CA HIS A 13 7.72 -12.65 -22.89
C HIS A 13 6.81 -11.90 -21.91
N VAL A 14 7.39 -11.12 -21.00
CA VAL A 14 6.63 -10.30 -20.04
C VAL A 14 5.80 -9.25 -20.77
N ILE A 15 6.38 -8.52 -21.73
CA ILE A 15 5.66 -7.49 -22.50
C ILE A 15 4.49 -8.09 -23.27
N GLN A 16 4.67 -9.25 -23.91
CA GLN A 16 3.61 -9.92 -24.67
C GLN A 16 2.45 -10.40 -23.79
N ASN A 17 2.70 -10.67 -22.52
CA ASN A 17 1.72 -11.22 -21.58
C ASN A 17 1.38 -10.24 -20.45
N ILE A 18 1.72 -8.96 -20.60
CA ILE A 18 1.62 -7.96 -19.53
C ILE A 18 0.20 -7.80 -18.97
N GLN A 19 -0.82 -8.09 -19.80
CA GLN A 19 -2.21 -7.98 -19.39
C GLN A 19 -2.54 -8.88 -18.21
N LYS A 20 -2.06 -10.13 -18.19
CA LYS A 20 -2.41 -11.08 -17.12
C LYS A 20 -1.91 -10.61 -15.74
N PRO A 21 -0.62 -10.23 -15.56
CA PRO A 21 -0.18 -9.62 -14.30
C PRO A 21 -1.00 -8.38 -13.92
N LEU A 22 -1.33 -7.51 -14.88
CA LEU A 22 -2.14 -6.32 -14.59
C LEU A 22 -3.55 -6.67 -14.10
N ASP A 23 -4.18 -7.68 -14.70
CA ASP A 23 -5.50 -8.15 -14.28
C ASP A 23 -5.44 -8.71 -12.86
N LEU A 24 -4.42 -9.50 -12.52
CA LEU A 24 -4.24 -10.03 -11.16
C LEU A 24 -4.07 -8.91 -10.12
N LEU A 25 -3.27 -7.88 -10.42
CA LEU A 25 -3.11 -6.73 -9.53
C LEU A 25 -4.43 -5.96 -9.36
N GLU A 26 -5.19 -5.81 -10.44
CA GLU A 26 -6.46 -5.09 -10.42
C GLU A 26 -7.56 -5.87 -9.68
N GLU A 27 -7.68 -7.17 -9.93
CA GLU A 27 -8.62 -8.05 -9.24
C GLU A 27 -8.34 -8.08 -7.74
N SER A 28 -7.05 -8.14 -7.34
CA SER A 28 -6.64 -8.10 -5.94
C SER A 28 -7.02 -6.82 -5.20
N LEU A 29 -7.32 -5.73 -5.93
CA LEU A 29 -7.71 -4.44 -5.35
C LEU A 29 -9.17 -4.07 -5.57
N ALA A 30 -9.93 -4.91 -6.28
CA ALA A 30 -11.32 -4.65 -6.63
C ALA A 30 -12.30 -5.21 -5.57
N GLY A 31 -13.58 -4.93 -5.77
CA GLY A 31 -14.66 -5.53 -4.98
C GLY A 31 -14.65 -5.04 -3.53
N GLU A 32 -14.62 -5.97 -2.58
CA GLU A 32 -14.68 -5.64 -1.15
C GLU A 32 -13.50 -4.79 -0.68
N VAL A 33 -12.33 -4.92 -1.30
CA VAL A 33 -11.18 -4.05 -1.00
C VAL A 33 -11.51 -2.58 -1.28
N ASP A 34 -12.18 -2.27 -2.40
CA ASP A 34 -12.64 -0.91 -2.69
C ASP A 34 -13.65 -0.43 -1.66
N ASP A 35 -14.57 -1.30 -1.24
CA ASP A 35 -15.64 -0.93 -0.34
C ASP A 35 -15.08 -0.60 1.05
N VAL A 36 -14.14 -1.40 1.56
CA VAL A 36 -13.45 -1.14 2.83
C VAL A 36 -12.58 0.12 2.75
N LEU A 37 -11.93 0.38 1.61
CA LEU A 37 -11.12 1.59 1.40
C LEU A 37 -11.99 2.85 1.38
N LYS A 38 -13.19 2.82 0.80
CA LYS A 38 -14.12 3.97 0.77
C LYS A 38 -14.58 4.41 2.16
N GLU A 39 -14.56 3.52 3.14
CA GLU A 39 -14.97 3.83 4.52
C GLU A 39 -14.02 4.82 5.23
N PHE A 40 -12.79 5.02 4.73
CA PHE A 40 -11.86 6.01 5.29
C PHE A 40 -12.19 7.47 4.93
N ILE A 41 -13.20 7.71 4.09
CA ILE A 41 -13.48 9.01 3.48
C ILE A 41 -14.82 9.55 3.96
N SER A 42 -14.93 10.85 4.16
CA SER A 42 -16.22 11.54 4.26
C SER A 42 -17.00 11.66 2.93
N THR A 43 -16.34 11.44 1.77
CA THR A 43 -16.91 11.70 0.42
C THR A 43 -16.93 10.49 -0.54
N GLY A 44 -16.40 9.33 -0.13
CA GLY A 44 -16.51 8.06 -0.87
C GLY A 44 -15.72 7.93 -2.19
N LYS A 45 -14.77 8.83 -2.50
CA LYS A 45 -13.99 8.79 -3.76
C LYS A 45 -12.57 8.24 -3.58
N ILE A 46 -12.31 7.07 -4.16
CA ILE A 46 -10.96 6.50 -4.29
C ILE A 46 -10.21 7.19 -5.44
N LYS A 47 -8.96 7.57 -5.20
CA LYS A 47 -8.03 8.03 -6.21
C LYS A 47 -7.32 6.83 -6.83
N ILE A 48 -7.60 6.61 -8.11
CA ILE A 48 -6.90 5.63 -8.96
C ILE A 48 -6.02 6.43 -9.91
N ARG A 49 -4.70 6.35 -9.75
CA ARG A 49 -3.75 7.00 -10.67
C ARG A 49 -3.60 6.17 -11.93
N ASP A 50 -3.18 6.83 -13.01
CA ASP A 50 -2.87 6.16 -14.28
C ASP A 50 -1.88 5.00 -14.08
N ARG A 51 -2.27 3.81 -14.54
CA ARG A 51 -1.55 2.55 -14.30
C ARG A 51 -0.11 2.58 -14.83
N TYR A 52 0.10 3.22 -15.98
CA TYR A 52 1.42 3.34 -16.58
C TYR A 52 2.35 4.20 -15.71
N ASN A 53 1.86 5.36 -15.26
CA ASN A 53 2.65 6.21 -14.36
C ASN A 53 2.98 5.51 -13.05
N GLN A 54 2.01 4.80 -12.46
CA GLN A 54 2.25 4.06 -11.22
C GLN A 54 3.37 3.02 -11.38
N LEU A 55 3.30 2.17 -12.41
CA LEU A 55 4.27 1.07 -12.58
C LEU A 55 5.64 1.52 -13.09
N VAL A 56 5.67 2.50 -14.00
CA VAL A 56 6.91 2.88 -14.71
C VAL A 56 7.66 4.01 -14.00
N ARG A 57 6.95 4.91 -13.30
CA ARG A 57 7.56 6.06 -12.63
C ARG A 57 7.58 5.92 -11.13
N ASP A 58 6.46 5.50 -10.56
CA ASP A 58 6.27 5.47 -9.11
C ASP A 58 6.64 4.11 -8.49
N PHE A 59 6.97 3.11 -9.33
CA PHE A 59 7.31 1.74 -8.92
C PHE A 59 6.27 1.13 -7.97
N LYS A 60 4.98 1.31 -8.28
CA LYS A 60 3.88 0.75 -7.49
C LYS A 60 2.62 0.50 -8.31
N TYR A 61 1.65 -0.17 -7.71
CA TYR A 61 0.30 -0.31 -8.24
C TYR A 61 -0.69 -0.25 -7.08
N THR A 62 -1.31 0.91 -6.87
CA THR A 62 -2.01 1.26 -5.64
C THR A 62 -3.31 1.99 -5.88
N ARG A 63 -4.18 1.92 -4.88
CA ARG A 63 -5.36 2.76 -4.72
C ARG A 63 -5.20 3.58 -3.45
N GLN A 64 -5.55 4.85 -3.53
CA GLN A 64 -5.36 5.79 -2.43
C GLN A 64 -6.66 6.48 -2.10
N THR A 65 -6.85 6.79 -0.83
CA THR A 65 -7.87 7.72 -0.40
C THR A 65 -7.42 8.63 0.71
N TYR A 66 -8.05 9.79 0.84
CA TYR A 66 -7.71 10.81 1.84
C TYR A 66 -8.72 10.79 2.98
N ILE A 67 -8.20 10.77 4.21
CA ILE A 67 -8.97 10.97 5.45
C ILE A 67 -9.15 12.49 5.66
N SER A 68 -8.08 13.24 5.45
CA SER A 68 -8.01 14.70 5.52
C SER A 68 -7.03 15.24 4.46
N ASP A 69 -6.82 16.55 4.41
CA ASP A 69 -5.81 17.16 3.52
C ASP A 69 -4.38 16.68 3.83
N TYR A 70 -4.15 16.20 5.06
CA TYR A 70 -2.84 15.82 5.58
C TYR A 70 -2.76 14.34 6.00
N ALA A 71 -3.78 13.55 5.74
CA ALA A 71 -3.80 12.12 6.06
C ALA A 71 -4.45 11.31 4.93
N SER A 72 -3.84 10.19 4.58
CA SER A 72 -4.34 9.31 3.52
C SER A 72 -4.05 7.84 3.80
N VAL A 73 -4.89 6.95 3.29
CA VAL A 73 -4.67 5.51 3.28
C VAL A 73 -4.42 5.06 1.86
N GLU A 74 -3.36 4.28 1.68
CA GLU A 74 -2.97 3.70 0.40
C GLU A 74 -2.89 2.18 0.52
N VAL A 75 -3.40 1.46 -0.47
CA VAL A 75 -3.38 -0.01 -0.51
C VAL A 75 -2.97 -0.49 -1.88
N GLY A 76 -2.12 -1.52 -1.93
CA GLY A 76 -1.69 -2.14 -3.17
C GLY A 76 -0.28 -2.68 -3.11
N PHE A 77 0.41 -2.61 -4.24
CA PHE A 77 1.67 -3.30 -4.44
C PHE A 77 2.81 -2.32 -4.63
N TRP A 78 3.91 -2.52 -3.90
CA TRP A 78 5.15 -1.77 -4.06
C TRP A 78 6.18 -2.63 -4.77
N ILE A 79 6.84 -2.04 -5.75
CA ILE A 79 7.96 -2.63 -6.49
C ILE A 79 9.25 -2.12 -5.85
N LEU A 80 9.69 -2.81 -4.79
CA LEU A 80 10.93 -2.49 -4.08
C LEU A 80 12.14 -3.11 -4.78
N GLU A 81 13.34 -2.81 -4.30
CA GLU A 81 14.58 -3.40 -4.82
C GLU A 81 14.73 -4.91 -4.49
N ASP A 82 13.84 -5.44 -3.66
CA ASP A 82 13.77 -6.86 -3.28
C ASP A 82 13.29 -7.78 -4.41
N ASP A 83 13.53 -9.07 -4.26
CA ASP A 83 13.23 -10.09 -5.28
C ASP A 83 11.73 -10.22 -5.62
N TYR A 84 10.84 -9.75 -4.75
CA TYR A 84 9.38 -9.87 -4.90
C TYR A 84 8.65 -8.58 -4.53
N LEU A 85 7.50 -8.37 -5.19
CA LEU A 85 6.57 -7.28 -4.87
C LEU A 85 6.09 -7.41 -3.43
N VAL A 86 5.82 -6.28 -2.80
CA VAL A 86 5.24 -6.22 -1.46
C VAL A 86 3.78 -5.77 -1.58
N ALA A 87 2.86 -6.56 -1.03
CA ALA A 87 1.49 -6.14 -0.79
C ALA A 87 1.48 -5.31 0.50
N SER A 88 1.06 -4.05 0.41
CA SER A 88 1.11 -3.09 1.50
C SER A 88 -0.20 -2.35 1.70
N THR A 89 -0.47 -2.03 2.96
CA THR A 89 -1.44 -1.00 3.34
C THR A 89 -0.72 0.03 4.19
N THR A 90 -0.78 1.28 3.76
CA THR A 90 -0.06 2.39 4.37
C THR A 90 -1.01 3.46 4.87
N LEU A 91 -0.86 3.87 6.12
CA LEU A 91 -1.41 5.13 6.63
C LEU A 91 -0.34 6.22 6.50
N TRP A 92 -0.56 7.14 5.58
CA TRP A 92 0.30 8.29 5.30
C TRP A 92 -0.15 9.54 6.04
N ILE A 93 0.79 10.21 6.70
CA ILE A 93 0.55 11.44 7.45
C ILE A 93 1.56 12.51 7.03
N HIS A 94 1.06 13.67 6.61
CA HIS A 94 1.89 14.80 6.22
C HIS A 94 2.44 15.52 7.45
N ARG A 95 3.64 16.08 7.35
CA ARG A 95 4.30 16.87 8.41
C ARG A 95 3.52 18.08 8.90
N ASP A 96 2.64 18.62 8.06
CA ASP A 96 1.80 19.79 8.41
C ASP A 96 0.51 19.39 9.14
N HIS A 97 0.29 18.09 9.36
CA HIS A 97 -0.81 17.63 10.19
C HIS A 97 -0.67 18.19 11.62
N GLU A 98 -1.74 18.76 12.18
CA GLU A 98 -1.70 19.46 13.50
C GLU A 98 -1.16 18.57 14.63
N GLU A 99 -1.53 17.29 14.60
CA GLU A 99 -1.12 16.26 15.55
C GLU A 99 0.11 15.42 15.12
N TYR A 100 0.86 15.87 14.10
CA TYR A 100 1.96 15.08 13.50
C TYR A 100 2.92 14.47 14.52
N ILE A 101 3.40 15.25 15.50
CA ILE A 101 4.35 14.77 16.52
C ILE A 101 3.75 13.66 17.39
N LYS A 102 2.44 13.70 17.69
CA LYS A 102 1.77 12.64 18.44
C LYS A 102 1.60 11.39 17.60
N ILE A 103 1.21 11.56 16.33
CA ILE A 103 1.03 10.47 15.38
C ILE A 103 2.36 9.75 15.12
N GLU A 104 3.45 10.48 14.88
CA GLU A 104 4.78 9.90 14.67
C GLU A 104 5.21 9.04 15.87
N LYS A 105 4.99 9.53 17.09
CA LYS A 105 5.27 8.76 18.31
C LYS A 105 4.40 7.50 18.44
N ALA A 106 3.14 7.57 18.01
CA ALA A 106 2.26 6.41 17.97
C ALA A 106 2.77 5.38 16.95
N PHE A 107 3.15 5.81 15.75
CA PHE A 107 3.74 4.94 14.72
C PHE A 107 5.01 4.26 15.23
N ASP A 108 5.90 5.01 15.88
CA ASP A 108 7.11 4.48 16.50
C ASP A 108 6.81 3.42 17.58
N LYS A 109 5.70 3.56 18.30
CA LYS A 109 5.28 2.57 19.29
C LYS A 109 4.79 1.29 18.60
N TYR A 110 3.93 1.42 17.59
CA TYR A 110 3.38 0.28 16.88
C TYR A 110 4.43 -0.53 16.13
N SER A 111 5.39 0.13 15.48
CA SER A 111 6.49 -0.53 14.74
C SER A 111 7.53 -1.23 15.64
N LYS A 112 7.63 -0.82 16.92
CA LYS A 112 8.55 -1.45 17.89
C LYS A 112 7.92 -2.60 18.65
N ASP A 113 6.61 -2.75 18.58
CA ASP A 113 5.92 -3.87 19.21
C ASP A 113 6.14 -5.12 18.36
N ALA A 114 6.84 -6.10 18.92
CA ALA A 114 7.20 -7.34 18.23
C ALA A 114 5.99 -8.21 17.86
N SER A 115 4.79 -7.91 18.37
CA SER A 115 3.56 -8.57 17.92
C SER A 115 3.01 -8.03 16.60
N ASN A 116 3.55 -6.91 16.09
CA ASN A 116 3.07 -6.24 14.89
C ASN A 116 4.09 -6.36 13.76
N ASP A 117 3.62 -6.68 12.56
CA ASP A 117 4.44 -6.71 11.34
C ASP A 117 4.43 -5.33 10.64
N PHE A 118 4.69 -4.26 11.40
CA PHE A 118 4.59 -2.90 10.88
C PHE A 118 5.95 -2.26 10.67
N SER A 119 6.08 -1.51 9.58
CA SER A 119 7.27 -0.71 9.27
C SER A 119 6.92 0.77 9.17
N ILE A 120 7.92 1.65 9.33
CA ILE A 120 7.73 3.09 9.12
C ILE A 120 8.54 3.53 7.91
N ASP A 121 7.86 4.16 6.97
CA ASP A 121 8.47 4.86 5.84
C ASP A 121 8.61 6.36 6.16
N ARG A 122 9.84 6.87 6.02
CA ARG A 122 10.16 8.31 6.12
C ARG A 122 10.87 8.85 4.87
N GLU A 123 11.05 8.00 3.86
CA GLU A 123 11.99 8.25 2.76
C GLU A 123 11.27 8.40 1.42
N THR A 124 10.16 7.68 1.21
CA THR A 124 9.44 7.66 -0.08
C THR A 124 8.90 9.04 -0.45
N TYR A 125 8.36 9.76 0.53
CA TYR A 125 7.82 11.10 0.35
C TYR A 125 8.35 12.01 1.45
N GLY A 126 9.26 12.93 1.11
CA GLY A 126 10.06 13.67 2.11
C GLY A 126 9.29 14.48 3.16
N ASP A 127 8.01 14.81 2.91
CA ASP A 127 7.15 15.52 3.86
C ASP A 127 6.06 14.62 4.49
N TRP A 128 6.09 13.31 4.22
CA TRP A 128 5.13 12.35 4.76
C TRP A 128 5.83 11.25 5.56
N ILE A 129 5.13 10.71 6.54
CA ILE A 129 5.48 9.45 7.21
C ILE A 129 4.40 8.41 6.92
N GLY A 130 4.82 7.18 6.65
CA GLY A 130 3.92 6.05 6.39
C GLY A 130 4.07 5.01 7.48
N LEU A 131 2.95 4.57 8.07
CA LEU A 131 2.91 3.30 8.82
C LEU A 131 2.45 2.21 7.86
N ASN A 132 3.34 1.30 7.51
CA ASN A 132 3.08 0.24 6.56
C ASN A 132 2.78 -1.06 7.29
N ILE A 133 1.81 -1.80 6.75
CA ILE A 133 1.57 -3.20 7.04
C ILE A 133 1.93 -3.94 5.75
N ASP A 134 3.04 -4.66 5.77
CA ASP A 134 3.68 -5.22 4.59
C ASP A 134 3.68 -6.75 4.61
N ARG A 135 3.44 -7.35 3.45
CA ARG A 135 3.61 -8.79 3.23
C ARG A 135 4.17 -9.07 1.85
N SER A 136 5.15 -9.96 1.78
CA SER A 136 5.75 -10.32 0.50
C SER A 136 4.74 -11.07 -0.36
N LEU A 137 4.70 -10.79 -1.66
CA LEU A 137 3.86 -11.55 -2.59
C LEU A 137 4.27 -13.03 -2.63
N LEU A 138 5.52 -13.34 -2.28
CA LEU A 138 6.02 -14.70 -2.12
C LEU A 138 5.18 -15.51 -1.10
N ASP A 139 4.72 -14.85 -0.03
CA ASP A 139 3.99 -15.49 1.07
C ASP A 139 2.58 -15.91 0.68
N PHE A 140 2.10 -15.49 -0.49
CA PHE A 140 0.81 -15.87 -1.05
C PHE A 140 0.91 -17.01 -2.06
N LEU A 141 2.13 -17.38 -2.51
CA LEU A 141 2.30 -18.41 -3.53
C LEU A 141 1.86 -19.81 -3.08
N SER A 142 1.81 -20.06 -1.77
CA SER A 142 1.28 -21.31 -1.21
C SER A 142 -0.24 -21.40 -1.22
N GLU A 143 -0.94 -20.29 -1.44
CA GLU A 143 -2.40 -20.25 -1.42
C GLU A 143 -2.99 -20.88 -2.68
N GLY A 144 -4.17 -21.49 -2.55
CA GLY A 144 -4.89 -22.06 -3.71
C GLY A 144 -5.54 -20.98 -4.58
N ASP A 145 -5.97 -19.88 -3.96
CA ASP A 145 -6.49 -18.67 -4.60
C ASP A 145 -5.67 -17.48 -4.12
N HIS A 146 -4.71 -17.06 -4.96
CA HIS A 146 -3.80 -15.96 -4.64
C HIS A 146 -4.55 -14.63 -4.54
N VAL A 147 -5.51 -14.38 -5.43
CA VAL A 147 -6.24 -13.11 -5.49
C VAL A 147 -7.11 -12.96 -4.24
N GLY A 148 -7.88 -14.00 -3.89
CA GLY A 148 -8.70 -13.99 -2.69
C GLY A 148 -7.87 -13.79 -1.41
N ALA A 149 -6.74 -14.49 -1.27
CA ALA A 149 -5.88 -14.35 -0.11
C ALA A 149 -5.26 -12.94 0.02
N ILE A 150 -4.93 -12.30 -1.11
CA ILE A 150 -4.42 -10.92 -1.13
C ILE A 150 -5.54 -9.92 -0.77
N GLN A 151 -6.75 -10.13 -1.27
CA GLN A 151 -7.91 -9.31 -0.90
C GLN A 151 -8.19 -9.39 0.61
N ASP A 152 -8.22 -10.60 1.16
CA ASP A 152 -8.41 -10.84 2.60
C ASP A 152 -7.33 -10.14 3.43
N TYR A 153 -6.07 -10.22 2.97
CA TYR A 153 -4.96 -9.50 3.58
C TYR A 153 -5.18 -7.99 3.60
N PHE A 154 -5.52 -7.38 2.45
CA PHE A 154 -5.78 -5.95 2.35
C PHE A 154 -6.97 -5.50 3.21
N ILE A 155 -8.02 -6.31 3.29
CA ILE A 155 -9.18 -6.01 4.14
C ILE A 155 -8.77 -6.05 5.62
N ALA A 156 -8.01 -7.06 6.03
CA ALA A 156 -7.53 -7.20 7.40
C ALA A 156 -6.60 -6.05 7.80
N SER A 157 -5.61 -5.71 6.96
CA SER A 157 -4.68 -4.60 7.21
C SER A 157 -5.41 -3.26 7.29
N MET A 158 -6.38 -2.99 6.42
CA MET A 158 -7.20 -1.77 6.50
C MET A 158 -8.05 -1.73 7.79
N LYS A 159 -8.57 -2.86 8.26
CA LYS A 159 -9.27 -2.92 9.56
C LYS A 159 -8.32 -2.58 10.71
N PHE A 160 -7.09 -3.08 10.69
CA PHE A 160 -6.07 -2.69 11.67
C PHE A 160 -5.75 -1.19 11.62
N ILE A 161 -5.65 -0.57 10.44
CA ILE A 161 -5.47 0.89 10.34
C ILE A 161 -6.66 1.64 10.98
N LYS A 162 -7.90 1.18 10.78
CA LYS A 162 -9.07 1.78 11.47
C LYS A 162 -9.00 1.62 12.98
N GLU A 163 -8.54 0.47 13.48
CA GLU A 163 -8.34 0.25 14.91
C GLU A 163 -7.24 1.16 15.47
N ILE A 164 -6.16 1.41 14.72
CA ILE A 164 -5.11 2.36 15.12
C ILE A 164 -5.69 3.77 15.27
N ILE A 165 -6.47 4.21 14.29
CA ILE A 165 -7.15 5.51 14.34
C ILE A 165 -8.13 5.57 15.52
N GLY A 166 -8.94 4.53 15.71
CA GLY A 166 -9.94 4.45 16.79
C GLY A 166 -9.34 4.29 18.19
N ASN A 167 -8.22 3.60 18.37
CA ASN A 167 -7.58 3.40 19.68
C ASN A 167 -6.79 4.63 20.16
N ASN A 168 -6.62 5.62 19.29
CA ASN A 168 -5.99 6.89 19.60
C ASN A 168 -7.03 8.01 19.46
N GLU A 169 -8.18 7.89 20.15
CA GLU A 169 -9.28 8.89 20.10
C GLU A 169 -8.82 10.30 20.53
N ASP A 170 -7.68 10.42 21.22
CA ASP A 170 -7.04 11.67 21.60
C ASP A 170 -6.21 12.31 20.47
N ILE A 171 -6.09 11.63 19.33
CA ILE A 171 -5.44 12.08 18.10
C ILE A 171 -6.52 12.24 17.02
N ASN A 172 -6.65 13.45 16.50
CA ASN A 172 -7.46 13.69 15.31
C ASN A 172 -6.62 13.31 14.08
N PHE A 173 -7.03 12.32 13.30
CA PHE A 173 -6.34 11.86 12.08
C PHE A 173 -6.96 12.49 10.80
#